data_AF-A0A963DG39-F1
#
_entry.id   AF-A0A963DG39-F1
#
_cell.length_a   1.000
_cell.length_b   1.000
_cell.length_c   1.000
_cell.angle_alpha   90.00
_cell.angle_beta   90.00
_cell.angle_gamma   90.00
#
_symmetry.space_group_name_H-M   'P 1'
#
loop_
_entity.id
_entity.type
_entity.pdbx_description
1 polymer ?
#
loop_
_entity_poly.entity_id
_entity_poly.type
_entity_poly.pdbx_seq_one_letter_code
_entity_poly.pdbx_strand_id
1 'polypeptide(L)'
;MNMMSNKEVGFADLLKNGQTLKQFRDGIIARTEATGSYNGLEKLEFRDADPIGYEKLFSKLRGGLVHARETAKKIAASPIVEQEGELCFTLYNAVGDCV
;
A
#
# COMPACT_ATOMS: atom_id res chain seq x y z
N MET A 1 25.22 -31.46 10.11
CA MET A 1 24.13 -31.38 9.12
C MET A 1 22.89 -30.89 9.85
N ASN A 2 22.46 -29.64 9.61
CA ASN A 2 21.21 -29.14 10.20
C ASN A 2 20.05 -29.45 9.23
N MET A 3 19.20 -30.39 9.62
CA MET A 3 17.88 -30.58 9.03
C MET A 3 16.96 -29.48 9.54
N MET A 4 16.87 -28.36 8.81
CA MET A 4 15.68 -27.51 8.94
C MET A 4 14.53 -28.25 8.27
N SER A 5 13.67 -28.86 9.08
CA SER A 5 12.37 -29.36 8.64
C SER A 5 11.57 -28.18 8.10
N ASN A 6 11.36 -28.12 6.78
CA ASN A 6 10.37 -27.22 6.19
C ASN A 6 9.00 -27.62 6.73
N LYS A 7 8.47 -26.87 7.70
CA LYS A 7 7.07 -26.99 8.10
C LYS A 7 6.23 -26.53 6.92
N GLU A 8 5.40 -27.43 6.38
CA GLU A 8 4.35 -27.04 5.45
C GLU A 8 3.34 -26.16 6.21
N VAL A 9 3.42 -24.85 5.95
CA VAL A 9 2.44 -23.89 6.44
C VAL A 9 1.34 -23.81 5.40
N GLY A 10 0.09 -24.12 5.77
CA GLY A 10 -1.05 -24.09 4.87
C GLY A 10 -1.31 -22.70 4.26
N PHE A 11 -2.29 -22.61 3.35
CA PHE A 11 -2.66 -21.34 2.73
C PHE A 11 -3.18 -20.34 3.78
N ALA A 12 -2.46 -19.22 3.96
CA ALA A 12 -2.73 -18.25 5.02
C ALA A 12 -3.92 -17.31 4.74
N ASP A 13 -4.43 -17.27 3.50
CA ASP A 13 -5.55 -16.42 3.06
C ASP A 13 -5.47 -14.97 3.59
N LEU A 14 -4.33 -14.32 3.33
CA LEU A 14 -4.03 -12.97 3.82
C LEU A 14 -4.94 -11.90 3.22
N LEU A 15 -5.39 -12.12 1.98
CA LEU A 15 -6.22 -11.20 1.22
C LEU A 15 -7.73 -11.42 1.40
N LYS A 16 -8.14 -12.54 2.04
CA LYS A 16 -9.55 -12.94 2.19
C LYS A 16 -10.31 -13.06 0.86
N ASN A 17 -9.58 -13.38 -0.22
CA ASN A 17 -10.11 -13.53 -1.57
C ASN A 17 -9.69 -14.85 -2.24
N GLY A 18 -9.09 -15.78 -1.49
CA GLY A 18 -8.63 -17.06 -2.03
C GLY A 18 -7.36 -16.99 -2.89
N GLN A 19 -6.73 -15.83 -3.00
CA GLN A 19 -5.47 -15.64 -3.73
C GLN A 19 -4.31 -15.39 -2.77
N THR A 20 -3.12 -15.88 -3.15
CA THR A 20 -1.86 -15.41 -2.57
C THR A 20 -1.58 -13.97 -3.01
N LEU A 21 -0.71 -13.26 -2.28
CA LEU A 21 -0.23 -11.92 -2.66
C LEU A 21 0.32 -11.90 -4.09
N LYS A 22 1.11 -12.91 -4.46
CA LYS A 22 1.68 -13.04 -5.81
C LYS A 22 0.59 -13.19 -6.87
N GLN A 23 -0.36 -14.11 -6.68
CA GLN A 23 -1.45 -14.31 -7.64
C GLN A 23 -2.29 -13.05 -7.84
N PHE A 24 -2.57 -12.32 -6.75
CA PHE A 24 -3.32 -11.07 -6.85
C PHE A 24 -2.54 -10.01 -7.64
N ARG A 25 -1.24 -9.83 -7.34
CA ARG A 25 -0.35 -8.90 -8.06
C ARG A 25 -0.20 -9.26 -9.54
N ASP A 26 0.06 -10.53 -9.85
CA ASP A 26 0.19 -10.99 -11.23
C ASP A 26 -1.09 -10.68 -12.05
N GLY A 27 -2.26 -10.83 -11.43
CA GLY A 27 -3.54 -10.46 -12.05
C GLY A 27 -3.70 -8.95 -12.29
N ILE A 28 -3.22 -8.09 -11.38
CA ILE A 28 -3.23 -6.62 -11.58
C ILE A 28 -2.32 -6.23 -12.74
N ILE A 29 -1.11 -6.80 -12.81
CA ILE A 29 -0.14 -6.52 -13.88
C ILE A 29 -0.73 -6.93 -15.23
N ALA A 30 -1.26 -8.15 -15.35
CA ALA A 30 -1.85 -8.64 -16.59
C ALA A 30 -3.01 -7.75 -17.10
N ARG A 31 -3.89 -7.29 -16.20
CA ARG A 31 -4.96 -6.34 -16.57
C ARG A 31 -4.40 -5.00 -17.02
N THR A 32 -3.36 -4.51 -16.34
CA THR A 32 -2.72 -3.24 -16.68
C THR A 32 -2.07 -3.27 -18.05
N GLU A 33 -1.35 -4.35 -18.37
CA GLU A 33 -0.73 -4.55 -19.70
C GLU A 33 -1.78 -4.66 -20.80
N ALA A 34 -2.90 -5.33 -20.54
CA ALA A 34 -3.94 -5.57 -21.53
C ALA A 34 -4.75 -4.31 -21.89
N THR A 35 -4.95 -3.39 -20.94
CA THR A 35 -5.81 -2.20 -21.14
C THR A 35 -5.04 -0.88 -21.20
N GLY A 36 -3.76 -0.87 -20.82
CA GLY A 36 -2.98 0.35 -20.63
C GLY A 36 -3.42 1.22 -19.44
N SER A 37 -4.35 0.73 -18.61
CA SER A 37 -4.87 1.44 -17.43
C SER A 37 -4.60 0.63 -16.16
N TYR A 38 -4.16 1.28 -15.09
CA TYR A 38 -3.79 0.60 -13.83
C TYR A 38 -4.92 -0.31 -13.33
N ASN A 39 -4.60 -1.58 -13.08
CA ASN A 39 -5.53 -2.63 -12.67
C ASN A 39 -6.73 -2.83 -13.61
N GLY A 40 -6.66 -2.38 -14.87
CA GLY A 40 -7.77 -2.43 -15.81
C GLY A 40 -8.86 -1.38 -15.56
N LEU A 41 -8.61 -0.38 -14.72
CA LEU A 41 -9.62 0.62 -14.34
C LEU A 41 -9.74 1.73 -15.39
N GLU A 42 -10.61 1.52 -16.39
CA GLU A 42 -10.94 2.55 -17.40
C GLU A 42 -11.93 3.62 -16.86
N LYS A 43 -12.62 3.31 -15.77
CA LYS A 43 -13.50 4.20 -15.02
C LYS A 43 -13.18 4.14 -13.53
N LEU A 44 -13.40 5.25 -12.82
CA LEU A 44 -13.11 5.34 -11.39
C LEU A 44 -14.42 5.36 -10.60
N GLU A 45 -15.10 4.21 -10.54
CA GLU A 45 -16.46 4.05 -10.02
C GLU A 45 -16.70 4.74 -8.67
N PHE A 46 -15.80 4.59 -7.69
CA PHE A 46 -15.98 5.23 -6.38
C PHE A 46 -15.85 6.76 -6.44
N ARG A 47 -14.86 7.27 -7.19
CA ARG A 47 -14.66 8.71 -7.36
C ARG A 47 -15.84 9.33 -8.11
N ASP A 48 -16.32 8.64 -9.14
CA ASP A 48 -17.35 9.16 -10.03
C ASP A 48 -18.75 9.07 -9.39
N ALA A 49 -19.03 8.04 -8.57
CA ALA A 49 -20.30 7.88 -7.86
C ALA A 49 -20.39 8.67 -6.54
N ASP A 50 -19.29 8.78 -5.79
CA ASP A 50 -19.22 9.53 -4.53
C ASP A 50 -17.94 10.40 -4.45
N PRO A 51 -17.89 11.51 -5.20
CA PRO A 51 -16.70 12.37 -5.24
C PRO A 51 -16.38 13.00 -3.88
N ILE A 52 -17.39 13.28 -3.06
CA ILE A 52 -17.19 13.86 -1.72
C ILE A 52 -16.56 12.82 -0.79
N GLY A 53 -17.06 11.58 -0.79
CA GLY A 53 -16.50 10.48 -0.03
C GLY A 53 -15.06 10.17 -0.43
N TYR A 54 -14.79 10.14 -1.74
CA TYR A 54 -13.45 9.97 -2.29
C TYR A 54 -12.48 11.04 -1.78
N GLU A 55 -12.82 12.33 -1.94
CA GLU A 55 -11.98 13.44 -1.51
C GLU A 55 -11.77 13.50 0.00
N LYS A 56 -12.80 13.13 0.77
CA LYS A 56 -12.70 13.01 2.23
C LYS A 56 -11.70 11.93 2.64
N LEU A 57 -11.71 10.77 1.97
CA LEU A 57 -10.76 9.69 2.23
C LEU A 57 -9.33 10.15 1.89
N PHE A 58 -9.13 10.69 0.70
CA PHE A 58 -7.86 11.23 0.24
C PHE A 58 -7.28 12.27 1.21
N SER A 59 -8.10 13.26 1.58
CA SER A 59 -7.70 14.34 2.48
C SER A 59 -7.27 13.83 3.85
N LYS A 60 -8.00 12.86 4.41
CA LYS A 60 -7.68 12.27 5.72
C LYS A 60 -6.42 11.42 5.67
N LEU A 61 -6.26 10.57 4.65
CA LEU A 61 -5.08 9.71 4.51
C LEU A 61 -3.81 10.54 4.32
N ARG A 62 -3.84 11.49 3.38
CA ARG A 62 -2.71 12.40 3.13
C ARG A 62 -2.36 13.22 4.39
N GLY A 63 -3.37 13.80 5.04
CA GLY A 63 -3.17 14.55 6.28
C GLY A 63 -2.57 13.68 7.39
N GLY A 64 -3.02 12.43 7.51
CA GLY A 64 -2.49 11.45 8.46
C GLY A 64 -1.02 11.11 8.20
N LEU A 65 -0.62 10.88 6.95
CA LEU A 65 0.77 10.60 6.59
C LEU A 65 1.71 11.79 6.85
N VAL A 66 1.27 13.00 6.48
CA VAL A 66 2.01 14.23 6.80
C VAL A 66 2.18 14.37 8.32
N HIS A 67 1.11 14.17 9.09
CA HIS A 67 1.15 14.25 10.54
C HIS A 67 2.05 13.17 11.17
N ALA A 68 2.03 11.95 10.63
CA ALA A 68 2.89 10.86 11.09
C ALA A 68 4.37 11.23 10.92
N ARG A 69 4.76 11.78 9.76
CA ARG A 69 6.13 12.26 9.52
C ARG A 69 6.53 13.36 10.50
N GLU A 70 5.72 14.42 10.60
CA GLU A 70 6.05 15.60 11.42
C GLU A 70 6.10 15.30 12.92
N THR A 71 5.31 14.32 13.37
CA THR A 71 5.31 13.90 14.77
C THR A 71 6.45 12.95 15.06
N ALA A 72 6.67 11.93 14.22
CA ALA A 72 7.67 10.90 14.48
C ALA A 72 9.11 11.44 14.42
N LYS A 73 9.40 12.43 13.57
CA LYS A 73 10.75 12.98 13.44
C LYS A 73 11.31 13.54 14.74
N LYS A 74 10.44 14.05 15.63
CA LYS A 74 10.79 14.64 16.93
C LYS A 74 11.33 13.64 17.95
N ILE A 75 11.21 12.34 17.67
CA ILE A 75 11.73 11.26 18.53
C ILE A 75 13.22 11.01 18.26
N ALA A 76 13.69 11.34 17.05
CA ALA A 76 15.03 11.02 16.63
C ALA A 76 16.08 11.87 17.34
N ALA A 77 17.18 11.24 17.78
CA ALA A 77 18.34 11.95 18.31
C ALA A 77 19.24 12.52 17.21
N SER A 78 19.16 11.98 15.99
CA SER A 78 19.97 12.44 14.85
C SER A 78 19.38 13.72 14.26
N PRO A 79 20.17 14.81 14.14
CA PRO A 79 19.73 16.05 13.49
C PRO A 79 19.28 15.85 12.04
N ILE A 80 19.82 14.85 11.36
CA ILE A 80 19.45 14.47 9.98
C ILE A 80 17.96 14.11 9.90
N VAL A 81 17.40 13.47 10.93
CA VAL A 81 15.99 13.09 10.94
C VAL A 81 15.14 14.15 11.64
N GLU A 82 15.60 14.68 12.77
CA GLU A 82 14.80 15.61 13.59
C GLU A 82 14.66 17.00 12.95
N GLN A 83 15.76 17.54 12.42
CA GLN A 83 15.84 18.90 11.86
C GLN A 83 15.69 18.90 10.34
N GLU A 84 16.54 18.15 9.63
CA GLU A 84 16.52 18.11 8.16
C GLU A 84 15.30 17.33 7.63
N GLY A 85 14.80 16.37 8.41
CA GLY A 85 13.60 15.62 8.06
C GLY A 85 13.84 14.55 7.00
N GLU A 86 15.02 13.93 6.96
CA GLU A 86 15.32 12.81 6.05
C GLU A 86 14.65 11.50 6.51
N LEU A 87 13.31 11.48 6.47
CA LEU A 87 12.46 10.31 6.68
C LEU A 87 11.19 10.42 5.83
N CYS A 88 10.63 9.28 5.42
CA CYS A 88 9.42 9.19 4.62
C CYS A 88 8.50 8.09 5.17
N PHE A 89 7.19 8.38 5.20
CA PHE A 89 6.14 7.41 5.48
C PHE A 89 5.30 7.25 4.22
N THR A 90 5.02 6.00 3.84
CA THR A 90 4.28 5.69 2.62
C THR A 90 3.22 4.64 2.92
N LEU A 91 2.03 4.82 2.36
CA LEU A 91 0.95 3.85 2.42
C LEU A 91 0.89 3.07 1.10
N TYR A 92 0.85 1.75 1.19
CA TYR A 92 0.79 0.87 0.03
C TYR A 92 -0.51 0.05 0.03
N ASN A 93 -0.98 -0.28 -1.17
CA ASN A 93 -2.03 -1.27 -1.33
C ASN A 93 -1.49 -2.70 -1.18
N ALA A 94 -2.36 -3.69 -1.30
CA ALA A 94 -2.01 -5.10 -1.10
C ALA A 94 -0.99 -5.67 -2.10
N VAL A 95 -0.73 -4.99 -3.22
CA VAL A 95 0.24 -5.41 -4.24
C VAL A 95 1.54 -4.62 -4.21
N GLY A 96 1.68 -3.68 -3.26
CA GLY A 96 2.89 -2.89 -3.06
C GLY A 96 2.97 -1.62 -3.90
N ASP A 97 1.84 -1.14 -4.45
CA ASP A 97 1.79 0.16 -5.13
C ASP A 97 1.38 1.25 -4.14
N CYS A 98 2.05 2.40 -4.21
CA CYS A 98 1.78 3.55 -3.33
C CYS A 98 0.39 4.13 -3.62
N VAL A 99 -0.36 4.43 -2.56
CA VAL A 99 -1.68 5.07 -2.61
C VAL A 99 -1.56 6.59 -2.61
#